data_AF-K3ZNW5-F1
#
_entry.id   AF-K3ZNW5-F1
#
_cell.length_a   1.000
_cell.length_b   1.000
_cell.length_c   1.000
_cell.angle_alpha   90.00
_cell.angle_beta   90.00
_cell.angle_gamma   90.00
#
_symmetry.space_group_name_H-M   'P 1'
#
loop_
_entity.id
_entity.type
_entity.pdbx_description
1 polymer ?
#
loop_
_entity_poly.entity_id
_entity_poly.type
_entity_poly.pdbx_seq_one_letter_code
_entity_poly.pdbx_strand_id
1 'polypeptide(L)'
;MAAAVPRRSLIMVRAASKPAEHQEQAAKPDGAYAGGRRQALMLLAAGAASTAVVSRSARADEPAIKVGGWVEIKDVMNPSVQDMGRWAVAEHNAKTGEKLQFRKVVRGQQQVVAGMNYMLDVETNEPSRFYGAFVFDPLPNSSEKRQLKYFKPLIG
;
A
#
# COMPACT_ATOMS: atom_id res chain seq x y z
N MET A 1 -41.90 12.64 32.16
CA MET A 1 -40.83 11.81 32.75
C MET A 1 -39.53 12.15 32.05
N ALA A 2 -38.67 12.94 32.73
CA ALA A 2 -37.32 13.23 32.28
C ALA A 2 -36.38 12.19 32.89
N ALA A 3 -35.49 11.62 32.08
CA ALA A 3 -34.38 10.80 32.54
C ALA A 3 -33.11 11.26 31.81
N ALA A 4 -32.16 11.74 32.59
CA ALA A 4 -30.88 12.30 32.19
C ALA A 4 -29.76 11.27 32.42
N VAL A 5 -28.78 11.17 31.51
CA VAL A 5 -27.45 10.59 31.77
C VAL A 5 -26.44 11.10 30.71
N PRO A 6 -25.10 11.04 30.91
CA PRO A 6 -24.29 12.23 31.15
C PRO A 6 -23.23 12.49 30.08
N ARG A 7 -22.75 13.74 30.01
CA ARG A 7 -21.60 14.14 29.19
C ARG A 7 -20.30 13.83 29.93
N ARG A 8 -19.43 12.99 29.35
CA ARG A 8 -18.06 12.77 29.83
C ARG A 8 -17.06 13.53 28.95
N SER A 9 -16.42 14.51 29.57
CA SER A 9 -15.26 15.24 29.10
C SER A 9 -14.00 14.36 29.10
N LEU A 10 -13.13 14.53 28.12
CA LEU A 10 -11.74 14.09 28.21
C LEU A 10 -10.82 15.29 27.96
N ILE A 11 -10.09 15.67 29.01
CA ILE A 11 -8.98 16.61 28.98
C ILE A 11 -7.69 15.77 28.93
N MET A 12 -6.79 16.05 27.99
CA MET A 12 -5.35 15.69 28.05
C MET A 12 -4.61 16.57 27.03
N VAL A 13 -4.09 17.75 27.41
CA VAL A 13 -2.74 18.07 27.95
C VAL A 13 -1.55 17.65 27.06
N ARG A 14 -1.02 18.67 26.36
CA ARG A 14 0.39 19.07 26.09
C ARG A 14 1.39 18.06 25.49
N ALA A 15 1.99 18.46 24.36
CA ALA A 15 3.46 18.50 24.20
C ALA A 15 3.85 19.40 23.03
N ALA A 16 4.64 20.44 23.31
CA ALA A 16 5.30 21.26 22.31
C ALA A 16 6.55 20.52 21.82
N SER A 17 6.77 20.48 20.50
CA SER A 17 8.04 20.06 19.91
C SER A 17 8.44 21.08 18.84
N LYS A 18 9.46 21.87 19.18
CA LYS A 18 10.20 22.75 18.29
C LYS A 18 11.26 21.91 17.54
N PRO A 19 11.42 22.10 16.24
CA PRO A 19 12.75 22.19 15.63
C PRO A 19 12.75 23.35 14.60
N ALA A 20 13.61 24.38 14.59
CA ALA A 20 15.08 24.41 14.46
C ALA A 20 15.60 23.32 13.50
N GLU A 21 16.16 23.56 12.33
CA GLU A 21 16.62 24.76 11.61
C GLU A 21 16.64 24.40 10.11
N HIS A 22 16.68 25.44 9.30
CA HIS A 22 16.61 25.43 7.85
C HIS A 22 18.03 25.53 7.29
N GLN A 23 18.23 24.98 6.07
CA GLN A 23 19.29 25.34 5.10
C GLN A 23 20.74 24.94 5.49
N GLU A 24 21.70 24.56 4.63
CA GLU A 24 21.80 24.46 3.17
C GLU A 24 23.27 24.25 2.79
N GLN A 25 23.52 23.37 1.80
CA GLN A 25 24.68 23.30 0.87
C GLN A 25 26.11 23.30 1.48
N ALA A 26 27.18 22.87 0.81
CA ALA A 26 27.43 22.52 -0.56
C ALA A 26 28.49 21.40 -0.59
N ALA A 27 28.31 20.45 -1.50
CA ALA A 27 29.43 19.68 -2.00
C ALA A 27 30.27 20.59 -2.91
N LYS A 28 31.59 20.58 -2.72
CA LYS A 28 32.52 20.79 -3.83
C LYS A 28 33.80 19.98 -3.57
N PRO A 29 34.20 19.10 -4.49
CA PRO A 29 35.52 18.47 -4.46
C PRO A 29 36.54 19.41 -5.09
N ASP A 30 37.82 19.20 -4.78
CA ASP A 30 38.95 19.21 -5.72
C ASP A 30 40.27 19.51 -4.98
N GLY A 31 41.30 18.72 -5.30
CA GLY A 31 42.69 18.97 -4.87
C GLY A 31 43.27 17.78 -4.10
N ALA A 32 43.90 16.80 -4.76
CA ALA A 32 45.28 16.83 -5.26
C ALA A 32 46.32 16.40 -4.21
N TYR A 33 46.82 15.18 -4.44
CA TYR A 33 48.20 14.68 -4.34
C TYR A 33 49.09 14.91 -3.09
N ALA A 34 49.75 13.80 -2.75
CA ALA A 34 51.13 13.66 -2.30
C ALA A 34 51.42 13.48 -0.79
N GLY A 35 51.73 12.23 -0.43
CA GLY A 35 53.05 11.85 0.08
C GLY A 35 53.40 12.17 1.54
N GLY A 36 53.66 11.13 2.35
CA GLY A 36 54.41 11.32 3.60
C GLY A 36 54.31 10.18 4.60
N ARG A 37 55.10 9.12 4.40
CA ARG A 37 55.42 8.14 5.44
C ARG A 37 56.10 8.85 6.62
N ARG A 38 55.65 8.68 7.88
CA ARG A 38 56.50 8.47 9.10
C ARG A 38 55.68 7.89 10.27
N GLN A 39 55.90 6.59 10.51
CA GLN A 39 56.07 5.89 11.79
C GLN A 39 55.34 6.40 13.06
N ALA A 40 54.51 5.52 13.64
CA ALA A 40 54.58 5.17 15.06
C ALA A 40 53.93 3.80 15.29
N LEU A 41 54.78 2.79 15.54
CA LEU A 41 54.45 1.49 16.10
C LEU A 41 54.09 1.68 17.58
N MET A 42 53.13 0.91 18.10
CA MET A 42 52.85 0.52 19.51
C MET A 42 51.32 0.43 19.68
N LEU A 43 50.66 -0.59 20.21
CA LEU A 43 51.02 -1.84 20.87
C LEU A 43 49.78 -2.75 20.79
N LEU A 44 50.01 -4.06 20.71
CA LEU A 44 48.99 -5.09 20.91
C LEU A 44 48.35 -4.98 22.30
N ALA A 45 47.03 -4.88 22.36
CA ALA A 45 46.26 -5.26 23.54
C ALA A 45 45.25 -6.34 23.13
N ALA A 46 45.48 -7.54 23.67
CA ALA A 46 44.64 -8.70 23.52
C ALA A 46 43.40 -8.63 24.43
N GLY A 47 42.28 -9.17 23.93
CA GLY A 47 41.30 -9.84 24.79
C GLY A 47 39.99 -9.09 25.07
N ALA A 48 38.93 -9.45 24.36
CA ALA A 48 37.77 -10.17 24.90
C ALA A 48 36.77 -10.39 23.75
N ALA A 49 36.59 -11.65 23.36
CA ALA A 49 35.59 -12.05 22.38
C ALA A 49 34.18 -11.87 23.00
N SER A 50 33.57 -10.72 22.76
CA SER A 50 32.14 -10.53 23.04
C SER A 50 31.34 -11.26 21.97
N THR A 51 30.97 -12.51 22.22
CA THR A 51 29.86 -13.14 21.49
C THR A 51 28.57 -12.46 21.95
N ALA A 52 28.27 -11.29 21.38
CA ALA A 52 26.94 -10.72 21.50
C ALA A 52 25.99 -11.69 20.79
N VAL A 53 25.24 -12.46 21.59
CA VAL A 53 24.13 -13.26 21.09
C VAL A 53 23.15 -12.26 20.48
N VAL A 54 23.20 -12.09 19.16
CA VAL A 54 22.18 -11.33 18.45
C VAL A 54 20.93 -12.18 18.59
N SER A 55 20.12 -11.86 19.59
CA SER A 55 18.74 -12.29 19.63
C SER A 55 18.10 -11.71 18.37
N ARG A 56 18.15 -12.45 17.27
CA ARG A 56 17.21 -12.29 16.17
C ARG A 56 15.87 -12.71 16.74
N SER A 57 15.24 -11.77 17.44
CA SER A 57 13.79 -11.80 17.55
C SER A 57 13.32 -11.63 16.11
N ALA A 58 13.16 -12.76 15.43
CA ALA A 58 12.29 -12.87 14.29
C ALA A 58 10.89 -12.56 14.82
N ARG A 59 10.62 -11.27 15.03
CA ARG A 59 9.27 -10.78 14.82
C ARG A 59 9.05 -11.13 13.37
N ALA A 60 8.31 -12.21 13.14
CA ALA A 60 7.67 -12.42 11.87
C ALA A 60 7.14 -11.04 11.45
N ASP A 61 7.59 -10.55 10.31
CA ASP A 61 6.92 -9.48 9.60
C ASP A 61 5.53 -10.02 9.26
N GLU A 62 4.65 -10.05 10.26
CA GLU A 62 3.23 -10.11 9.98
C GLU A 62 2.93 -8.78 9.31
N PRO A 63 2.51 -8.78 8.04
CA PRO A 63 2.25 -7.54 7.34
C PRO A 63 1.15 -6.81 8.09
N ALA A 64 1.54 -5.76 8.81
CA ALA A 64 0.60 -4.87 9.46
C ALA A 64 -0.34 -4.34 8.37
N ILE A 65 -1.61 -4.77 8.41
CA ILE A 65 -2.64 -4.29 7.50
C ILE A 65 -2.78 -2.79 7.77
N LYS A 66 -2.13 -1.96 6.94
CA LYS A 66 -2.33 -0.51 6.98
C LYS A 66 -3.75 -0.23 6.50
N VAL A 67 -4.65 0.00 7.45
CA VAL A 67 -6.04 0.35 7.16
C VAL A 67 -6.06 1.65 6.34
N GLY A 68 -6.73 1.63 5.19
CA GLY A 68 -6.81 2.75 4.25
C GLY A 68 -5.80 2.74 3.10
N GLY A 69 -4.81 1.84 3.09
CA GLY A 69 -3.91 1.64 1.94
C GLY A 69 -4.48 0.68 0.90
N TRP A 70 -3.95 0.73 -0.33
CA TRP A 70 -4.14 -0.34 -1.30
C TRP A 70 -3.38 -1.58 -0.85
N VAL A 71 -4.05 -2.73 -0.89
CA VAL A 71 -3.51 -4.04 -0.51
C VAL A 71 -3.74 -5.00 -1.65
N GLU A 72 -2.71 -5.76 -2.02
CA GLU A 72 -2.82 -6.81 -3.03
C GLU A 72 -3.82 -7.91 -2.62
N ILE A 73 -4.64 -8.34 -3.56
CA ILE A 73 -5.55 -9.47 -3.38
C ILE A 73 -4.76 -10.76 -3.58
N LYS A 74 -4.47 -11.47 -2.49
CA LYS A 74 -3.66 -12.70 -2.52
C LYS A 74 -4.33 -13.84 -3.29
N ASP A 75 -5.63 -14.01 -3.09
CA ASP A 75 -6.43 -15.03 -3.79
C ASP A 75 -7.39 -14.36 -4.76
N VAL A 76 -6.90 -14.08 -5.97
CA VAL A 76 -7.75 -13.53 -7.04
C VAL A 76 -8.74 -14.56 -7.58
N MET A 77 -8.54 -15.86 -7.33
CA MET A 77 -9.46 -16.92 -7.75
C MET A 77 -10.64 -17.08 -6.79
N ASN A 78 -10.64 -16.35 -5.67
CA ASN A 78 -11.78 -16.25 -4.79
C ASN A 78 -13.07 -15.91 -5.59
N PRO A 79 -14.17 -16.66 -5.40
CA PRO A 79 -15.40 -16.46 -6.16
C PRO A 79 -15.90 -15.02 -6.17
N SER A 80 -15.81 -14.32 -5.03
CA SER A 80 -16.27 -12.92 -4.92
C SER A 80 -15.43 -11.95 -5.76
N VAL A 81 -14.11 -12.19 -5.89
CA VAL A 81 -13.23 -11.39 -6.75
C VAL A 81 -13.54 -11.65 -8.22
N GLN A 82 -13.74 -12.93 -8.57
CA GLN A 82 -14.13 -13.31 -9.93
C GLN A 82 -15.52 -12.76 -10.31
N ASP A 83 -16.49 -12.76 -9.40
CA ASP A 83 -17.81 -12.16 -9.61
C ASP A 83 -17.72 -10.65 -9.84
N MET A 84 -16.82 -9.98 -9.17
CA MET A 84 -16.61 -8.54 -9.36
C MET A 84 -15.97 -8.22 -10.72
N GLY A 85 -15.04 -9.05 -11.17
CA GLY A 85 -14.51 -8.98 -12.54
C GLY A 85 -15.59 -9.25 -13.60
N ARG A 86 -16.42 -10.28 -13.40
CA ARG A 86 -17.59 -10.56 -14.27
C ARG A 86 -18.54 -9.37 -14.33
N TRP A 87 -18.87 -8.82 -13.18
CA TRP A 87 -19.75 -7.65 -13.07
C TRP A 87 -19.17 -6.44 -13.80
N ALA A 88 -17.86 -6.17 -13.65
CA ALA A 88 -17.21 -5.05 -14.34
C ALA A 88 -17.28 -5.18 -15.87
N VAL A 89 -17.07 -6.38 -16.41
CA VAL A 89 -17.20 -6.64 -17.85
C VAL A 89 -18.64 -6.47 -18.32
N ALA A 90 -19.61 -7.02 -17.58
CA ALA A 90 -21.02 -6.89 -17.92
C ALA A 90 -21.49 -5.42 -17.91
N GLU A 91 -21.08 -4.66 -16.91
CA GLU A 91 -21.39 -3.24 -16.77
C GLU A 91 -20.74 -2.39 -17.88
N HIS A 92 -19.50 -2.70 -18.27
CA HIS A 92 -18.85 -2.06 -19.43
C HIS A 92 -19.60 -2.35 -20.73
N ASN A 93 -19.92 -3.62 -20.99
CA ASN A 93 -20.69 -4.03 -22.17
C ASN A 93 -22.06 -3.34 -22.22
N ALA A 94 -22.76 -3.23 -21.08
CA ALA A 94 -24.04 -2.55 -20.99
C ALA A 94 -23.95 -1.05 -21.32
N LYS A 95 -22.83 -0.39 -20.95
CA LYS A 95 -22.62 1.05 -21.20
C LYS A 95 -22.15 1.37 -22.61
N THR A 96 -21.35 0.50 -23.21
CA THR A 96 -20.67 0.76 -24.49
C THR A 96 -21.31 0.06 -25.69
N GLY A 97 -22.13 -0.99 -25.44
CA GLY A 97 -22.63 -1.87 -26.48
C GLY A 97 -21.61 -2.92 -26.94
N GLU A 98 -20.43 -3.00 -26.31
CA GLU A 98 -19.44 -4.03 -26.57
C GLU A 98 -19.92 -5.42 -26.10
N LYS A 99 -19.22 -6.46 -26.55
CA LYS A 99 -19.52 -7.87 -26.21
C LYS A 99 -18.29 -8.59 -25.69
N LEU A 100 -17.56 -7.94 -24.79
CA LEU A 100 -16.38 -8.52 -24.16
C LEU A 100 -16.76 -9.79 -23.37
N GLN A 101 -15.96 -10.84 -23.53
CA GLN A 101 -16.15 -12.09 -22.82
C GLN A 101 -15.18 -12.16 -21.64
N PHE A 102 -15.71 -12.14 -20.42
CA PHE A 102 -14.93 -12.35 -19.21
C PHE A 102 -14.32 -13.75 -19.19
N ARG A 103 -13.00 -13.86 -18.95
CA ARG A 103 -12.34 -15.14 -18.66
C ARG A 103 -12.11 -15.31 -17.17
N LYS A 104 -11.32 -14.40 -16.58
CA LYS A 104 -10.94 -14.41 -15.17
C LYS A 104 -10.32 -13.09 -14.75
N VAL A 105 -10.31 -12.83 -13.44
CA VAL A 105 -9.39 -11.85 -12.85
C VAL A 105 -8.01 -12.51 -12.71
N VAL A 106 -6.96 -11.81 -13.13
CA VAL A 106 -5.57 -12.31 -13.07
C VAL A 106 -4.73 -11.63 -11.98
N ARG A 107 -5.05 -10.39 -11.64
CA ARG A 107 -4.44 -9.61 -10.55
C ARG A 107 -5.45 -8.65 -9.98
N GLY A 108 -5.22 -8.17 -8.76
CA GLY A 108 -5.99 -7.07 -8.24
C GLY A 108 -5.48 -6.51 -6.93
N GLN A 109 -5.94 -5.31 -6.62
CA GLN A 109 -5.72 -4.62 -5.36
C GLN A 109 -7.07 -4.17 -4.80
N GLN A 110 -7.14 -4.10 -3.48
CA GLN A 110 -8.32 -3.64 -2.76
C GLN A 110 -7.95 -2.57 -1.75
N GLN A 111 -8.89 -1.69 -1.45
CA GLN A 111 -8.73 -0.64 -0.44
C GLN A 111 -10.04 -0.43 0.30
N VAL A 112 -9.94 -0.39 1.64
CA VAL A 112 -11.08 -0.05 2.50
C VAL A 112 -11.28 1.47 2.51
N VAL A 113 -12.51 1.91 2.23
CA VAL A 113 -12.97 3.31 2.27
C VAL A 113 -14.34 3.39 2.97
N ALA A 114 -15.25 4.28 2.57
CA ALA A 114 -16.67 4.18 2.91
C ALA A 114 -17.37 3.06 2.09
N GLY A 115 -16.80 1.86 2.14
CA GLY A 115 -17.04 0.75 1.22
C GLY A 115 -15.72 0.07 0.86
N MET A 116 -15.62 -0.44 -0.36
CA MET A 116 -14.42 -1.08 -0.90
C MET A 116 -14.12 -0.56 -2.31
N ASN A 117 -12.88 -0.15 -2.54
CA ASN A 117 -12.37 0.02 -3.90
C ASN A 117 -11.64 -1.24 -4.34
N TYR A 118 -11.76 -1.57 -5.62
CA TYR A 118 -11.04 -2.65 -6.27
C TYR A 118 -10.44 -2.18 -7.58
N MET A 119 -9.15 -2.43 -7.78
CA MET A 119 -8.47 -2.32 -9.06
C MET A 119 -8.18 -3.74 -9.53
N LEU A 120 -8.78 -4.17 -10.63
CA LEU A 120 -8.71 -5.53 -11.13
C LEU A 120 -8.10 -5.55 -12.53
N ASP A 121 -7.17 -6.46 -12.76
CA ASP A 121 -6.71 -6.83 -14.10
C ASP A 121 -7.54 -8.03 -14.55
N VAL A 122 -8.34 -7.83 -15.58
CA VAL A 122 -9.29 -8.82 -16.11
C VAL A 122 -8.79 -9.34 -17.45
N GLU A 123 -8.76 -10.66 -17.59
CA GLU A 123 -8.49 -11.33 -18.86
C GLU A 123 -9.79 -11.52 -19.65
N THR A 124 -9.76 -11.20 -20.94
CA THR A 124 -10.87 -11.31 -21.89
C THR A 124 -10.44 -12.01 -23.18
N ASN A 125 -11.40 -12.51 -23.97
CA ASN A 125 -11.09 -13.22 -25.22
C ASN A 125 -10.75 -12.30 -26.41
N GLU A 126 -11.27 -11.06 -26.47
CA GLU A 126 -11.09 -10.07 -27.55
C GLU A 126 -11.77 -8.74 -27.14
N PRO A 127 -11.43 -7.56 -27.73
CA PRO A 127 -10.34 -7.30 -28.67
C PRO A 127 -8.98 -7.10 -27.99
N SER A 128 -8.94 -6.63 -26.73
CA SER A 128 -7.74 -6.72 -25.90
C SER A 128 -7.79 -7.99 -25.06
N ARG A 129 -6.62 -8.54 -24.74
CA ARG A 129 -6.52 -9.68 -23.82
C ARG A 129 -6.68 -9.26 -22.37
N PHE A 130 -6.26 -8.05 -22.01
CA PHE A 130 -6.28 -7.57 -20.64
C PHE A 130 -6.93 -6.19 -20.53
N TYR A 131 -7.71 -6.02 -19.48
CA TYR A 131 -8.37 -4.76 -19.12
C TYR A 131 -8.17 -4.45 -17.64
N GLY A 132 -7.94 -3.18 -17.35
CA GLY A 132 -7.95 -2.64 -15.99
C GLY A 132 -9.33 -2.13 -15.66
N ALA A 133 -9.90 -2.60 -14.55
CA ALA A 133 -11.20 -2.19 -14.05
C ALA A 133 -11.06 -1.57 -12.66
N PHE A 134 -11.69 -0.41 -12.45
CA PHE A 134 -11.86 0.17 -11.11
C PHE A 134 -13.32 0.08 -10.69
N VAL A 135 -13.57 -0.67 -9.63
CA VAL A 135 -14.91 -0.87 -9.06
C VAL A 135 -14.96 -0.28 -7.67
N PHE A 136 -16.01 0.48 -7.38
CA PHE A 136 -16.37 0.89 -6.04
C PHE A 136 -17.61 0.11 -5.59
N ASP A 137 -17.50 -0.60 -4.47
CA ASP A 137 -18.59 -1.32 -3.81
C ASP A 137 -18.94 -0.62 -2.48
N PRO A 138 -20.10 0.06 -2.38
CA PRO A 138 -20.45 0.81 -1.19
C PRO A 138 -20.79 -0.11 0.00
N LEU A 139 -20.84 0.46 1.21
CA LEU A 139 -21.28 -0.27 2.40
C LEU A 139 -22.73 -0.79 2.23
N PRO A 140 -23.09 -1.95 2.81
CA PRO A 140 -24.43 -2.54 2.67
C PRO A 140 -25.61 -1.64 3.07
N ASN A 141 -25.38 -0.71 4.00
CA ASN A 141 -26.40 0.22 4.49
C ASN A 141 -26.38 1.58 3.78
N SER A 142 -25.61 1.71 2.69
CA SER A 142 -25.59 2.90 1.85
C SER A 142 -26.75 2.92 0.86
N SER A 143 -27.20 4.12 0.47
CA SER A 143 -28.12 4.29 -0.66
C SER A 143 -27.42 4.23 -2.03
N GLU A 144 -26.09 4.24 -2.05
CA GLU A 144 -25.30 4.11 -3.26
C GLU A 144 -25.32 2.68 -3.79
N LYS A 145 -25.27 2.53 -5.12
CA LYS A 145 -25.08 1.25 -5.79
C LYS A 145 -23.62 1.07 -6.16
N ARG A 146 -23.19 -0.17 -6.38
CA ARG A 146 -21.87 -0.50 -6.95
C ARG A 146 -21.63 0.28 -8.24
N GLN A 147 -20.41 0.79 -8.42
CA GLN A 147 -20.06 1.67 -9.54
C GLN A 147 -18.79 1.18 -10.24
N LEU A 148 -18.85 1.09 -11.57
CA LEU A 148 -17.68 0.93 -12.42
C LEU A 148 -17.15 2.33 -12.75
N LYS A 149 -16.02 2.70 -12.13
CA LYS A 149 -15.41 4.02 -12.27
C LYS A 149 -14.65 4.14 -13.59
N TYR A 150 -13.92 3.11 -13.98
CA TYR A 150 -13.35 3.00 -15.32
C TYR A 150 -13.13 1.53 -15.71
N PHE A 151 -13.06 1.31 -17.02
CA PHE A 151 -12.69 0.05 -17.65
C PHE A 151 -11.90 0.36 -18.91
N LYS A 152 -10.62 -0.02 -18.96
CA LYS A 152 -9.71 0.36 -20.06
C LYS A 152 -8.80 -0.81 -20.46
N PRO A 153 -8.46 -0.96 -21.75
CA PRO A 153 -7.49 -1.96 -22.16
C PRO A 153 -6.14 -1.68 -21.50
N LEU A 154 -5.49 -2.72 -20.97
CA LEU A 154 -4.10 -2.67 -20.55
C LEU A 154 -3.26 -2.90 -21.81
N ILE A 155 -2.45 -1.92 -22.18
CA ILE A 155 -1.50 -2.07 -23.28
C ILE A 155 -0.48 -3.10 -22.83
N GLY A 156 -0.42 -4.22 -23.56
CA GLY A 156 0.59 -5.27 -23.38
C GLY A 156 1.85 -4.97 -24.19
#